data_AF-A0A349PSQ9-F1
#
_entry.id   AF-A0A349PSQ9-F1
#
_cell.length_a   1.000
_cell.length_b   1.000
_cell.length_c   1.000
_cell.angle_alpha   90.00
_cell.angle_beta   90.00
_cell.angle_gamma   90.00
#
_symmetry.space_group_name_H-M   'P 1'
#
loop_
_entity.id
_entity.type
_entity.pdbx_description
1 polymer ?
#
loop_
_entity_poly.entity_id
_entity_poly.type
_entity_poly.pdbx_seq_one_letter_code
_entity_poly.pdbx_strand_id
1 'polypeptide(L)'
;MRKQDYYEPSIGRESEPRRRPKKKKKRANRGERVVVTLLSLLFLTVAIVATVKYVVRAPEPVTDNEDQQTQQDGTAEDSDAIQTISNGKERKKYCYTILAYGVDNDAGGSDTNMLVRFDAENKKIDVVSLPRDTLMSNGHKLNSSYNNGGTEKLRSNIEDMLGIPVDFYVSVDLKGFIALIDQIGGVNFDVPEDMDYDDPYQDLHIHFKAGLQHLSGQQSMEVVRFRHNSDKDNPGYGGRQDIGRIGTQQAFLKTVAQKLMKIENVPAMAETFLKYVKTDLTLGNLVWLANQALSMGGTDAISFATLPGDGAGWYKGKSFYTLYPEQVLEMTNSMLNPYATDITADEQNILVP
;
A
#
# COMPACT_ATOMS: atom_id res chain seq x y z
N MET A 1 -81.63 -24.13 -93.09
CA MET A 1 -81.36 -23.83 -91.67
C MET A 1 -79.92 -24.20 -91.35
N ARG A 2 -79.07 -23.21 -91.11
CA ARG A 2 -77.63 -23.35 -90.84
C ARG A 2 -77.40 -22.59 -89.52
N LYS A 3 -77.02 -23.28 -88.44
CA LYS A 3 -76.83 -22.67 -87.10
C LYS A 3 -75.43 -22.04 -87.04
N GLN A 4 -75.37 -20.79 -86.60
CA GLN A 4 -74.17 -20.04 -86.26
C GLN A 4 -73.87 -20.21 -84.77
N ASP A 5 -72.67 -20.64 -84.44
CA ASP A 5 -72.18 -20.71 -83.06
C ASP A 5 -71.55 -19.37 -82.67
N TYR A 6 -71.99 -18.81 -81.54
CA TYR A 6 -71.43 -17.62 -80.91
C TYR A 6 -70.23 -18.02 -80.01
N TYR A 7 -69.16 -17.22 -80.07
CA TYR A 7 -67.93 -17.38 -79.28
C TYR A 7 -67.98 -16.47 -78.05
N GLU A 8 -67.78 -17.00 -76.84
CA GLU A 8 -67.51 -16.21 -75.62
C GLU A 8 -66.00 -16.23 -75.28
N PRO A 9 -65.40 -15.14 -74.75
CA PRO A 9 -63.99 -15.11 -74.39
C PRO A 9 -63.76 -15.59 -72.94
N SER A 10 -62.89 -16.57 -72.74
CA SER A 10 -62.46 -17.03 -71.41
C SER A 10 -61.41 -16.08 -70.81
N ILE A 11 -61.72 -15.50 -69.65
CA ILE A 11 -60.83 -14.68 -68.82
C ILE A 11 -59.72 -15.55 -68.21
N GLY A 12 -58.46 -15.12 -68.35
CA GLY A 12 -57.29 -15.80 -67.81
C GLY A 12 -57.23 -15.79 -66.28
N ARG A 13 -56.87 -16.94 -65.69
CA ARG A 13 -56.63 -17.12 -64.26
C ARG A 13 -55.21 -16.65 -63.91
N GLU A 14 -55.09 -15.70 -62.97
CA GLU A 14 -53.82 -15.31 -62.34
C GLU A 14 -53.12 -16.51 -61.69
N SER A 15 -51.79 -16.55 -61.79
CA SER A 15 -50.95 -17.59 -61.20
C SER A 15 -50.46 -17.18 -59.80
N GLU A 16 -50.66 -18.04 -58.80
CA GLU A 16 -50.21 -17.83 -57.42
C GLU A 16 -48.67 -17.81 -57.28
N PRO A 17 -48.10 -17.05 -56.32
CA PRO A 17 -46.66 -16.98 -56.11
C PRO A 17 -46.11 -18.25 -55.43
N ARG A 18 -45.08 -18.86 -56.03
CA ARG A 18 -44.37 -20.04 -55.50
C ARG A 18 -43.71 -19.74 -54.13
N ARG A 19 -44.14 -20.46 -53.08
CA ARG A 19 -43.49 -20.44 -51.76
C ARG A 19 -42.06 -21.01 -51.84
N ARG A 20 -41.05 -20.21 -51.42
CA ARG A 20 -39.66 -20.67 -51.25
C ARG A 20 -39.56 -21.73 -50.13
N PRO A 21 -38.76 -22.80 -50.29
CA PRO A 21 -38.57 -23.80 -49.25
C PRO A 21 -37.80 -23.21 -48.05
N LYS A 22 -38.35 -23.36 -46.84
CA LYS A 22 -37.65 -23.00 -45.59
C LYS A 22 -36.47 -23.96 -45.38
N LYS A 23 -35.23 -23.44 -45.37
CA LYS A 23 -34.02 -24.22 -45.02
C LYS A 23 -34.20 -24.84 -43.62
N LYS A 24 -34.15 -26.18 -43.53
CA LYS A 24 -34.16 -26.89 -42.24
C LYS A 24 -32.88 -26.54 -41.47
N LYS A 25 -33.00 -25.88 -40.31
CA LYS A 25 -31.87 -25.66 -39.39
C LYS A 25 -31.37 -27.02 -38.91
N LYS A 26 -30.14 -27.40 -39.26
CA LYS A 26 -29.48 -28.61 -38.72
C LYS A 26 -29.43 -28.45 -37.19
N ARG A 27 -30.07 -29.35 -36.44
CA ARG A 27 -30.00 -29.38 -34.97
C ARG A 27 -28.62 -29.91 -34.59
N ALA A 28 -27.79 -29.09 -33.93
CA ALA A 28 -26.49 -29.51 -33.40
C ALA A 28 -26.62 -30.76 -32.54
N ASN A 29 -25.71 -31.72 -32.74
CA ASN A 29 -25.71 -33.01 -32.06
C ASN A 29 -25.44 -32.82 -30.55
N ARG A 30 -25.98 -33.70 -29.68
CA ARG A 30 -25.81 -33.57 -28.23
C ARG A 30 -24.33 -33.46 -27.80
N GLY A 31 -23.42 -34.16 -28.50
CA GLY A 31 -21.97 -34.06 -28.26
C GLY A 31 -21.36 -32.71 -28.63
N GLU A 32 -21.77 -32.09 -29.74
CA GLU A 32 -21.29 -30.75 -30.15
C GLU A 32 -21.69 -29.68 -29.11
N ARG A 33 -22.89 -29.79 -28.54
CA ARG A 33 -23.33 -28.86 -27.48
C ARG A 33 -22.48 -28.99 -26.22
N VAL A 34 -22.16 -30.22 -25.80
CA VAL A 34 -21.30 -30.46 -24.64
C VAL A 34 -19.90 -29.89 -24.87
N VAL A 35 -19.30 -30.12 -26.05
CA VAL A 35 -17.98 -29.58 -26.40
C VAL A 35 -17.99 -28.05 -26.42
N VAL A 36 -19.00 -27.43 -27.04
CA VAL A 36 -19.13 -25.96 -27.06
C VAL A 36 -19.27 -25.40 -25.65
N THR A 37 -20.09 -26.02 -24.78
CA THR A 37 -20.23 -25.60 -23.39
C THR A 37 -18.92 -25.71 -22.60
N LEU A 38 -18.16 -26.81 -22.76
CA LEU A 38 -16.86 -26.98 -22.11
C LEU A 38 -15.83 -25.96 -22.59
N LEU A 39 -15.78 -25.67 -23.90
CA LEU A 39 -14.87 -24.66 -24.45
C LEU A 39 -15.25 -23.23 -24.01
N SER A 40 -16.55 -22.92 -23.90
CA SER A 40 -17.00 -21.62 -23.37
C SER A 40 -16.68 -21.46 -21.88
N LEU A 41 -16.81 -22.53 -21.08
CA LEU A 41 -16.39 -22.52 -19.68
C LEU A 41 -14.88 -22.35 -19.56
N LEU A 42 -14.09 -23.07 -20.36
CA LEU A 42 -12.64 -22.90 -20.40
C LEU A 42 -12.25 -21.47 -20.78
N PHE A 43 -12.82 -20.92 -21.85
CA PHE A 43 -12.58 -19.53 -22.25
C PHE A 43 -12.95 -18.54 -21.16
N LEU A 44 -14.10 -18.73 -20.50
CA LEU A 44 -14.52 -17.88 -19.38
C LEU A 44 -13.54 -17.98 -18.21
N THR A 45 -13.08 -19.18 -17.85
CA THR A 45 -12.07 -19.35 -16.79
C THR A 45 -10.74 -18.71 -17.14
N VAL A 46 -10.27 -18.87 -18.38
CA VAL A 46 -9.04 -18.23 -18.86
C VAL A 46 -9.19 -16.71 -18.87
N ALA A 47 -10.33 -16.19 -19.32
CA ALA A 47 -10.63 -14.75 -19.30
C ALA A 47 -10.66 -14.21 -17.87
N ILE A 48 -11.32 -14.91 -16.94
CA ILE A 48 -11.35 -14.52 -15.52
C ILE A 48 -9.93 -14.54 -14.93
N VAL A 49 -9.16 -15.60 -15.14
CA VAL A 49 -7.77 -15.70 -14.65
C VAL A 49 -6.91 -14.60 -15.26
N ALA A 50 -7.05 -14.32 -16.55
CA ALA A 50 -6.33 -13.25 -17.23
C ALA A 50 -6.73 -11.86 -16.68
N THR A 51 -8.01 -11.60 -16.46
CA THR A 51 -8.50 -10.35 -15.85
C THR A 51 -8.00 -10.21 -14.42
N VAL A 52 -8.04 -11.27 -13.61
CA VAL A 52 -7.52 -11.24 -12.23
C VAL A 52 -6.02 -10.97 -12.24
N LYS A 53 -5.23 -11.63 -13.09
CA LYS A 53 -3.78 -11.36 -13.22
C LYS A 53 -3.49 -9.94 -13.72
N TYR A 54 -4.31 -9.43 -14.63
CA TYR A 54 -4.14 -8.08 -15.18
C TYR A 54 -4.40 -7.00 -14.12
N VAL A 55 -5.43 -7.19 -13.29
CA VAL A 55 -5.78 -6.25 -12.22
C VAL A 55 -4.87 -6.42 -11.00
N VAL A 56 -4.59 -7.65 -10.58
CA VAL A 56 -3.72 -7.98 -9.43
C VAL A 56 -2.29 -8.16 -9.95
N ARG A 57 -1.61 -7.04 -10.15
CA ARG A 57 -0.22 -6.99 -10.60
C ARG A 57 0.69 -6.29 -9.61
N ALA A 58 1.98 -6.59 -9.73
CA ALA A 58 3.02 -5.94 -8.95
C ALA A 58 2.97 -4.41 -9.16
N PRO A 59 3.22 -3.60 -8.12
CA PRO A 59 3.41 -2.16 -8.29
C PRO A 59 4.54 -1.85 -9.27
N GLU A 60 4.36 -0.82 -10.10
CA GLU A 60 5.37 -0.28 -11.00
C GLU A 60 5.75 1.10 -10.46
N PRO A 61 6.97 1.30 -9.92
CA PRO A 61 7.42 2.60 -9.45
C PRO A 61 7.42 3.60 -10.60
N VAL A 62 7.05 4.85 -10.32
CA VAL A 62 7.18 5.92 -11.30
C VAL A 62 8.66 6.16 -11.53
N THR A 63 9.12 5.99 -12.77
CA THR A 63 10.49 6.35 -13.15
C THR A 63 10.47 7.77 -13.72
N ASP A 64 11.45 8.60 -13.40
CA ASP A 64 11.54 10.02 -13.84
C ASP A 64 11.59 10.21 -15.37
N ASN A 65 11.46 9.15 -16.17
CA ASN A 65 11.59 9.15 -17.63
C ASN A 65 10.26 9.08 -18.40
N GLU A 66 9.09 9.09 -17.75
CA GLU A 66 7.83 9.07 -18.49
C GLU A 66 7.07 10.41 -18.44
N ASP A 67 7.57 11.35 -19.23
CA ASP A 67 6.71 12.29 -19.95
C ASP A 67 6.98 12.18 -21.47
N GLN A 68 5.94 11.72 -22.17
CA GLN A 68 5.69 11.76 -23.62
C GLN A 68 6.40 10.75 -24.54
N GLN A 69 5.76 9.59 -24.73
CA GLN A 69 5.40 9.13 -26.08
C GLN A 69 4.22 8.15 -26.06
N THR A 70 3.07 8.64 -26.53
CA THR A 70 1.94 7.82 -26.97
C THR A 70 2.30 6.92 -28.16
N GLN A 71 1.80 5.68 -28.08
CA GLN A 71 1.57 4.68 -29.12
C GLN A 71 2.77 3.84 -29.61
N GLN A 72 2.79 2.56 -29.21
CA GLN A 72 2.70 1.49 -30.20
C GLN A 72 2.15 0.17 -29.65
N ASP A 73 1.23 -0.38 -30.44
CA ASP A 73 0.60 -1.69 -30.40
C ASP A 73 1.64 -2.83 -30.54
N GLY A 74 1.54 -3.88 -29.71
CA GLY A 74 2.40 -5.05 -29.83
C GLY A 74 2.48 -5.90 -28.55
N THR A 75 1.84 -7.08 -28.59
CA THR A 75 2.14 -8.32 -27.83
C THR A 75 2.81 -8.18 -26.46
N ALA A 76 2.02 -8.43 -25.40
CA ALA A 76 2.51 -8.66 -24.05
C ALA A 76 3.44 -9.90 -23.99
N GLU A 77 4.74 -9.66 -24.10
CA GLU A 77 5.74 -10.54 -23.52
C GLU A 77 6.04 -10.08 -22.09
N ASP A 78 6.15 -11.07 -21.20
CA ASP A 78 6.46 -10.98 -19.79
C ASP A 78 7.88 -10.39 -19.62
N SER A 79 8.02 -9.06 -19.68
CA SER A 79 9.30 -8.42 -19.44
C SER A 79 9.53 -8.28 -17.94
N ASP A 80 10.17 -9.32 -17.39
CA ASP A 80 10.95 -9.32 -16.15
C ASP A 80 12.14 -8.32 -16.20
N ALA A 81 12.01 -7.22 -16.95
CA ALA A 81 13.06 -6.24 -17.14
C ALA A 81 13.28 -5.48 -15.83
N ILE A 82 14.40 -5.78 -15.19
CA ILE A 82 14.95 -5.05 -14.06
C ILE A 82 15.07 -3.58 -14.47
N GLN A 83 14.20 -2.72 -13.92
CA GLN A 83 14.16 -1.31 -14.26
C GLN A 83 15.33 -0.59 -13.61
N THR A 84 16.30 -0.17 -14.42
CA THR A 84 17.27 0.87 -14.06
C THR A 84 16.50 2.18 -13.86
N ILE A 85 16.53 2.77 -12.67
CA ILE A 85 15.92 4.08 -12.38
C ILE A 85 16.98 5.19 -12.38
N SER A 86 16.52 6.44 -12.22
CA SER A 86 17.19 7.71 -12.52
C SER A 86 18.61 7.91 -11.97
N ASN A 87 19.06 7.14 -10.98
CA ASN A 87 20.43 7.15 -10.50
C ASN A 87 21.38 6.16 -11.21
N GLY A 88 20.91 5.45 -12.24
CA GLY A 88 21.69 4.49 -13.01
C GLY A 88 21.92 3.16 -12.30
N LYS A 89 21.34 2.93 -11.12
CA LYS A 89 21.50 1.68 -10.36
C LYS A 89 20.44 0.66 -10.74
N GLU A 90 20.89 -0.59 -10.80
CA GLU A 90 20.04 -1.76 -11.00
C GLU A 90 19.19 -2.01 -9.75
N ARG A 91 17.87 -2.20 -9.92
CA ARG A 91 16.95 -2.51 -8.81
C ARG A 91 16.84 -4.01 -8.55
N LYS A 92 16.63 -4.39 -7.30
CA LYS A 92 16.17 -5.74 -6.96
C LYS A 92 14.75 -5.93 -7.49
N LYS A 93 14.50 -7.09 -8.11
CA LYS A 93 13.17 -7.47 -8.61
C LYS A 93 12.17 -7.49 -7.46
N TYR A 94 11.00 -6.86 -7.67
CA TYR A 94 9.91 -6.79 -6.69
C TYR A 94 10.33 -6.30 -5.29
N CYS A 95 11.31 -5.38 -5.26
CA CYS A 95 11.75 -4.71 -4.04
C CYS A 95 11.32 -3.24 -4.05
N TYR A 96 10.45 -2.89 -3.11
CA TYR A 96 9.81 -1.58 -3.03
C TYR A 96 10.14 -0.86 -1.73
N THR A 97 10.21 0.46 -1.78
CA THR A 97 10.25 1.35 -0.61
C THR A 97 8.94 2.10 -0.50
N ILE A 98 8.23 1.94 0.62
CA ILE A 98 6.89 2.50 0.84
C ILE A 98 6.93 3.38 2.08
N LEU A 99 6.66 4.68 1.92
CA LEU A 99 6.53 5.60 3.03
C LEU A 99 5.17 5.45 3.71
N ALA A 100 5.14 4.94 4.93
CA ALA A 100 3.95 4.88 5.76
C ALA A 100 3.99 6.02 6.79
N TYR A 101 2.98 6.89 6.81
CA TYR A 101 2.95 8.00 7.75
C TYR A 101 1.55 8.33 8.28
N GLY A 102 1.51 8.78 9.53
CA GLY A 102 0.32 9.25 10.21
C GLY A 102 0.21 10.77 10.13
N VAL A 103 -0.95 11.29 9.75
CA VAL A 103 -1.24 12.73 9.79
C VAL A 103 -2.20 13.08 10.92
N ASP A 104 -1.87 14.14 11.64
CA ASP A 104 -2.78 14.76 12.60
C ASP A 104 -3.42 15.98 11.93
N ASN A 105 -4.72 15.90 11.65
CA ASN A 105 -5.47 16.93 10.93
C ASN A 105 -5.54 18.26 11.71
N ASP A 106 -5.30 18.25 13.03
CA ASP A 106 -5.39 19.44 13.88
C ASP A 106 -4.05 20.18 14.02
N ALA A 107 -2.92 19.47 13.84
CA ALA A 107 -1.56 20.02 13.98
C ALA A 107 -0.78 20.15 12.65
N GLY A 108 -1.31 19.57 11.56
CA GLY A 108 -0.76 19.68 10.20
C GLY A 108 0.55 18.93 9.93
N GLY A 109 1.14 18.24 10.92
CA GLY A 109 2.42 17.53 10.77
C GLY A 109 2.28 16.03 10.51
N SER A 110 3.36 15.41 10.02
CA SER A 110 3.52 13.95 10.05
C SER A 110 4.29 13.52 11.30
N ASP A 111 3.55 13.15 12.35
CA ASP A 111 4.13 12.83 13.66
C ASP A 111 4.64 11.40 13.78
N THR A 112 4.18 10.51 12.91
CA THR A 112 4.66 9.13 12.77
C THR A 112 5.10 8.92 11.33
N ASN A 113 6.37 8.59 11.12
CA ASN A 113 6.93 8.33 9.78
C ASN A 113 7.68 7.00 9.84
N MET A 114 7.43 6.12 8.88
CA MET A 114 8.13 4.85 8.73
C MET A 114 8.42 4.59 7.26
N LEU A 115 9.60 4.10 6.95
CA LEU A 115 9.93 3.60 5.61
C LEU A 115 9.88 2.07 5.65
N VAL A 116 9.10 1.50 4.75
CA VAL A 116 8.92 0.06 4.62
C VAL A 116 9.66 -0.42 3.39
N ARG A 117 10.64 -1.31 3.55
CA ARG A 117 11.16 -2.10 2.43
C ARG A 117 10.35 -3.38 2.30
N PHE A 118 9.73 -3.58 1.14
CA PHE A 118 9.02 -4.80 0.79
C PHE A 118 9.82 -5.57 -0.25
N ASP A 119 10.49 -6.65 0.15
CA ASP A 119 11.30 -7.49 -0.73
C ASP A 119 10.61 -8.84 -0.94
N ALA A 120 9.92 -8.97 -2.08
CA ALA A 120 9.11 -10.15 -2.36
C ALA A 120 9.95 -11.41 -2.62
N GLU A 121 11.06 -11.26 -3.33
CA GLU A 121 11.95 -12.37 -3.70
C GLU A 121 12.64 -12.96 -2.47
N ASN A 122 13.16 -12.11 -1.58
CA ASN A 122 13.83 -12.55 -0.35
C ASN A 122 12.87 -12.77 0.82
N LYS A 123 11.56 -12.55 0.62
CA LYS A 123 10.50 -12.72 1.62
C LYS A 123 10.76 -11.93 2.90
N LYS A 124 11.12 -10.65 2.75
CA LYS A 124 11.40 -9.75 3.88
C LYS A 124 10.59 -8.47 3.79
N ILE A 125 10.11 -8.03 4.95
CA ILE A 125 9.48 -6.73 5.13
C ILE A 125 10.23 -6.03 6.27
N ASP A 126 10.94 -4.96 5.96
CA ASP A 126 11.69 -4.19 6.95
C ASP A 126 10.99 -2.85 7.17
N VAL A 127 10.67 -2.53 8.42
CA VAL A 127 9.97 -1.30 8.80
C VAL A 127 10.89 -0.46 9.66
N VAL A 128 11.38 0.64 9.11
CA VAL A 128 12.27 1.56 9.84
C VAL A 128 11.50 2.82 10.22
N SER A 129 11.32 3.05 11.51
CA SER A 129 10.75 4.29 12.03
C SER A 129 11.74 5.45 11.85
N LEU A 130 11.24 6.56 11.30
CA LEU A 130 11.97 7.80 11.10
C LEU A 130 11.52 8.80 12.16
N PRO A 131 12.33 9.08 13.20
CA PRO A 131 11.93 9.98 14.28
C PRO A 131 11.54 11.36 13.74
N ARG A 132 10.39 11.86 14.19
CA ARG A 132 9.76 13.08 13.64
C ARG A 132 10.66 14.33 13.78
N ASP A 133 11.52 14.35 14.80
CA ASP A 133 12.41 15.46 15.14
C ASP A 133 13.80 15.33 14.47
N THR A 134 13.96 14.39 13.52
CA THR A 134 15.21 14.19 12.76
C THR A 134 15.66 15.47 12.08
N LEU A 135 16.93 15.87 12.30
CA LEU A 135 17.56 17.01 11.63
C LEU A 135 17.85 16.67 10.17
N MET A 136 17.23 17.40 9.25
CA MET A 136 17.47 17.26 7.81
C MET A 136 18.55 18.21 7.32
N SER A 137 19.07 17.96 6.12
CA SER A 137 20.05 18.79 5.38
C SER A 137 19.67 20.28 5.31
N ASN A 138 18.38 20.57 5.17
CA ASN A 138 17.84 21.93 5.12
C ASN A 138 17.78 22.64 6.49
N GLY A 139 18.20 22.00 7.58
CA GLY A 139 18.21 22.57 8.93
C GLY A 139 16.87 22.55 9.66
N HIS A 140 15.86 21.87 9.13
CA HIS A 140 14.54 21.69 9.74
C HIS A 140 14.32 20.26 10.25
N LYS A 141 13.29 20.07 11.08
CA LYS A 141 12.85 18.75 11.57
C LYS A 141 12.03 18.02 10.51
N LEU A 142 12.15 16.70 10.43
CA LEU A 142 11.41 15.88 9.46
C LEU A 142 9.90 16.15 9.45
N ASN A 143 9.28 16.28 10.63
CA ASN A 143 7.84 16.54 10.77
C ASN A 143 7.35 17.86 10.16
N SER A 144 8.25 18.81 9.89
CA SER A 144 7.91 20.06 9.19
C SER A 144 7.74 19.87 7.68
N SER A 145 8.22 18.76 7.11
CA SER A 145 8.21 18.54 5.67
C SER A 145 6.79 18.48 5.10
N TYR A 146 5.90 17.74 5.75
CA TYR A 146 4.51 17.62 5.32
C TYR A 146 3.77 18.97 5.40
N ASN A 147 3.99 19.73 6.47
CA ASN A 147 3.44 21.10 6.60
C ASN A 147 3.93 22.04 5.49
N ASN A 148 5.17 21.88 5.03
CA ASN A 148 5.79 22.77 4.05
C ASN A 148 5.45 22.44 2.59
N GLY A 149 4.94 21.23 2.29
CA GLY A 149 4.66 20.82 0.91
C GLY A 149 3.98 19.47 0.73
N GLY A 150 3.27 18.99 1.74
CA GLY A 150 2.51 17.73 1.71
C GLY A 150 3.38 16.48 1.56
N THR A 151 2.75 15.42 1.05
CA THR A 151 3.39 14.11 0.83
C THR A 151 4.68 14.22 0.03
N GLU A 152 4.68 15.01 -1.04
CA GLU A 152 5.82 15.06 -1.95
C GLU A 152 7.03 15.72 -1.33
N LYS A 153 6.83 16.74 -0.49
CA LYS A 153 7.94 17.36 0.23
C LYS A 153 8.51 16.44 1.30
N LEU A 154 7.66 15.67 1.97
CA LEU A 154 8.10 14.64 2.92
C LEU A 154 8.89 13.53 2.22
N ARG A 155 8.37 13.03 1.09
CA ARG A 155 9.03 12.02 0.24
C ARG A 155 10.42 12.49 -0.18
N SER A 156 10.50 13.64 -0.86
CA SER A 156 11.75 14.19 -1.38
C SER A 156 12.80 14.43 -0.28
N ASN A 157 12.40 14.89 0.91
CA ASN A 157 13.34 15.08 2.00
C ASN A 157 13.87 13.75 2.58
N ILE A 158 13.07 12.67 2.56
CA ILE A 158 13.51 11.34 2.97
C ILE A 158 14.48 10.76 1.92
N GLU A 159 14.18 10.95 0.63
CA GLU A 159 15.04 10.52 -0.46
C GLU A 159 16.41 11.22 -0.42
N ASP A 160 16.42 12.55 -0.25
CA ASP A 160 17.64 13.35 -0.05
C ASP A 160 18.44 12.86 1.16
N MET A 161 17.76 12.62 2.29
CA MET A 161 18.41 12.19 3.53
C MET A 161 19.05 10.80 3.42
N LEU A 162 18.37 9.83 2.78
CA LEU A 162 18.76 8.43 2.81
C LEU A 162 19.50 7.94 1.55
N GLY A 163 19.42 8.68 0.44
CA GLY A 163 20.06 8.31 -0.83
C GLY A 163 19.36 7.18 -1.58
N ILE A 164 18.11 6.88 -1.23
CA ILE A 164 17.29 5.82 -1.83
C ILE A 164 15.90 6.37 -2.17
N PRO A 165 15.22 5.80 -3.17
CA PRO A 165 13.92 6.29 -3.60
C PRO A 165 12.84 5.92 -2.59
N VAL A 166 11.71 6.59 -2.65
CA VAL A 166 10.47 6.24 -1.96
C VAL A 166 9.41 6.01 -3.03
N ASP A 167 9.26 4.74 -3.43
CA ASP A 167 8.43 4.37 -4.59
C ASP A 167 6.95 4.69 -4.42
N PHE A 168 6.43 4.48 -3.21
CA PHE A 168 5.00 4.61 -2.90
C PHE A 168 4.80 5.24 -1.54
N TYR A 169 3.57 5.67 -1.25
CA TYR A 169 3.20 6.10 0.09
C TYR A 169 1.85 5.56 0.54
N VAL A 170 1.70 5.49 1.85
CA VAL A 170 0.47 5.17 2.56
C VAL A 170 0.35 6.19 3.69
N SER A 171 -0.76 6.94 3.68
CA SER A 171 -1.07 7.93 4.70
C SER A 171 -2.38 7.59 5.38
N VAL A 172 -2.39 7.65 6.70
CA VAL A 172 -3.58 7.42 7.53
C VAL A 172 -3.75 8.57 8.50
N ASP A 173 -4.98 9.07 8.65
CA ASP A 173 -5.32 10.03 9.70
C ASP A 173 -5.85 9.30 10.94
N LEU A 174 -6.07 10.04 12.04
CA LEU A 174 -6.53 9.44 13.30
C LEU A 174 -7.87 8.71 13.14
N LYS A 175 -8.80 9.26 12.35
CA LYS A 175 -10.12 8.65 12.12
C LYS A 175 -9.99 7.36 11.31
N GLY A 176 -9.14 7.37 10.30
CA GLY A 176 -8.82 6.20 9.50
C GLY A 176 -8.19 5.11 10.34
N PHE A 177 -7.23 5.45 11.20
CA PHE A 177 -6.62 4.49 12.11
C PHE A 177 -7.66 3.82 13.02
N ILE A 178 -8.52 4.59 13.68
CA ILE A 178 -9.59 4.06 14.55
C ILE A 178 -10.48 3.09 13.76
N ALA A 179 -10.96 3.53 12.59
CA ALA A 179 -11.87 2.73 11.77
C ALA A 179 -11.23 1.42 11.28
N LEU A 180 -9.96 1.44 10.88
CA LEU A 180 -9.25 0.25 10.43
C LEU A 180 -9.08 -0.79 11.55
N ILE A 181 -8.80 -0.34 12.77
CA ILE A 181 -8.68 -1.22 13.93
C ILE A 181 -10.03 -1.78 14.36
N ASP A 182 -11.08 -0.96 14.38
CA ASP A 182 -12.44 -1.44 14.70
C ASP A 182 -12.94 -2.44 13.66
N GLN A 183 -12.60 -2.26 12.38
CA GLN A 183 -12.97 -3.17 11.31
C GLN A 183 -12.39 -4.58 11.50
N ILE A 184 -11.17 -4.69 12.00
CA ILE A 184 -10.58 -6.00 12.34
C ILE A 184 -11.08 -6.52 13.70
N GLY A 185 -12.01 -5.82 14.35
CA GLY A 185 -12.56 -6.19 15.65
C GLY A 185 -11.56 -5.99 16.79
N GLY A 186 -10.88 -4.84 16.82
CA GLY A 186 -9.92 -4.47 17.86
C GLY A 186 -8.63 -5.28 17.86
N VAL A 187 -7.78 -5.07 18.86
CA VAL A 187 -6.48 -5.75 18.99
C VAL A 187 -6.23 -6.16 20.44
N ASN A 188 -5.77 -7.40 20.67
CA ASN A 188 -5.25 -7.79 21.98
C ASN A 188 -3.79 -7.32 22.06
N PHE A 189 -3.52 -6.29 22.86
CA PHE A 189 -2.22 -5.66 22.95
C PHE A 189 -1.71 -5.67 24.40
N ASP A 190 -0.44 -5.98 24.58
CA ASP A 190 0.24 -5.94 25.87
C ASP A 190 0.77 -4.53 26.12
N VAL A 191 0.03 -3.75 26.91
CA VAL A 191 0.39 -2.36 27.19
C VAL A 191 1.67 -2.35 28.03
N PRO A 192 2.74 -1.66 27.59
CA PRO A 192 4.09 -1.87 28.15
C PRO A 192 4.26 -1.33 29.58
N GLU A 193 3.47 -0.33 29.97
CA GLU A 193 3.52 0.30 31.29
C GLU A 193 2.16 0.91 31.65
N ASP A 194 2.00 1.33 32.90
CA ASP A 194 0.88 2.18 33.30
C ASP A 194 1.00 3.54 32.58
N MET A 195 -0.08 3.97 31.93
CA MET A 195 -0.17 5.23 31.19
C MET A 195 -1.24 6.11 31.84
N ASP A 196 -0.87 7.33 32.20
CA ASP A 196 -1.75 8.34 32.79
C ASP A 196 -1.41 9.71 32.21
N TYR A 197 -2.17 10.12 31.18
CA TYR A 197 -1.96 11.37 30.47
C TYR A 197 -3.29 12.01 30.07
N ASP A 198 -3.42 13.30 30.36
CA ASP A 198 -4.56 14.12 29.93
C ASP A 198 -4.05 15.37 29.21
N ASP A 199 -4.55 15.59 27.99
CA ASP A 199 -4.39 16.83 27.25
C ASP A 199 -5.78 17.41 26.90
N PRO A 200 -6.30 18.32 27.73
CA PRO A 200 -7.59 18.97 27.49
C PRO A 200 -7.63 19.79 26.19
N TYR A 201 -6.49 20.22 25.65
CA TYR A 201 -6.45 20.98 24.39
C TYR A 201 -6.68 20.08 23.18
N GLN A 202 -6.24 18.82 23.27
CA GLN A 202 -6.42 17.81 22.22
C GLN A 202 -7.58 16.85 22.50
N ASP A 203 -8.34 17.06 23.58
CA ASP A 203 -9.37 16.13 24.07
C ASP A 203 -8.84 14.69 24.19
N LEU A 204 -7.57 14.56 24.63
CA LEU A 204 -6.85 13.30 24.68
C LEU A 204 -6.72 12.83 26.13
N HIS A 205 -7.40 11.72 26.43
CA HIS A 205 -7.46 11.12 27.76
C HIS A 205 -6.93 9.69 27.69
N ILE A 206 -5.75 9.44 28.27
CA ILE A 206 -5.04 8.17 28.17
C ILE A 206 -4.89 7.61 29.58
N HIS A 207 -5.65 6.54 29.87
CA HIS A 207 -5.68 5.90 31.19
C HIS A 207 -5.63 4.39 31.03
N PHE A 208 -4.43 3.82 31.05
CA PHE A 208 -4.21 2.38 30.87
C PHE A 208 -3.35 1.79 31.98
N LYS A 209 -3.64 0.54 32.32
CA LYS A 209 -2.73 -0.29 33.13
C LYS A 209 -1.83 -1.11 32.23
N ALA A 210 -0.63 -1.42 32.72
CA ALA A 210 0.24 -2.37 32.04
C ALA A 210 -0.44 -3.74 31.90
N GLY A 211 -0.11 -4.45 30.83
CA GLY A 211 -0.58 -5.83 30.59
C GLY A 211 -1.52 -5.99 29.39
N LEU A 212 -1.79 -7.26 29.09
CA LEU A 212 -2.60 -7.69 27.95
C LEU A 212 -4.06 -7.25 28.10
N GLN A 213 -4.52 -6.44 27.14
CA GLN A 213 -5.88 -5.91 27.09
C GLN A 213 -6.42 -5.95 25.66
N HIS A 214 -7.74 -6.04 25.52
CA HIS A 214 -8.39 -5.88 24.23
C HIS A 214 -8.70 -4.40 23.99
N LEU A 215 -8.05 -3.82 22.97
CA LEU A 215 -8.17 -2.42 22.62
C LEU A 215 -9.10 -2.24 21.42
N SER A 216 -10.08 -1.34 21.56
CA SER A 216 -10.82 -0.78 20.43
C SER A 216 -9.93 0.12 19.56
N GLY A 217 -10.44 0.62 18.43
CA GLY A 217 -9.71 1.59 17.61
C GLY A 217 -9.36 2.87 18.36
N GLN A 218 -10.29 3.39 19.15
CA GLN A 218 -10.06 4.59 19.98
C GLN A 218 -8.98 4.34 21.04
N GLN A 219 -9.09 3.24 21.80
CA GLN A 219 -8.11 2.89 22.83
C GLN A 219 -6.73 2.61 22.22
N SER A 220 -6.70 1.98 21.03
CA SER A 220 -5.46 1.76 20.30
C SER A 220 -4.81 3.09 19.90
N MET A 221 -5.61 4.07 19.46
CA MET A 221 -5.13 5.40 19.08
C MET A 221 -4.53 6.13 20.29
N GLU A 222 -5.16 6.02 21.46
CA GLU A 222 -4.65 6.58 22.72
C GLU A 222 -3.29 5.95 23.09
N VAL A 223 -3.21 4.62 23.12
CA VAL A 223 -1.98 3.88 23.47
C VAL A 223 -0.81 4.24 22.54
N VAL A 224 -1.02 4.29 21.22
CA VAL A 224 0.08 4.58 20.27
C VAL A 224 0.47 6.07 20.22
N ARG A 225 -0.34 6.96 20.82
CA ARG A 225 -0.04 8.39 20.95
C ARG A 225 0.64 8.73 22.27
N PHE A 226 0.55 7.89 23.29
CA PHE A 226 1.17 8.12 24.59
C PHE A 226 2.69 8.37 24.48
N ARG A 227 3.17 9.42 25.16
CA ARG A 227 4.59 9.84 25.18
C ARG A 227 5.16 9.92 26.59
N HIS A 228 4.37 10.38 27.55
CA HIS A 228 4.77 10.57 28.93
C HIS A 228 3.52 10.71 29.80
N ASN A 229 3.67 10.51 31.11
CA ASN A 229 2.60 10.78 32.05
C ASN A 229 2.41 12.28 32.29
N SER A 230 1.22 12.67 32.73
CA SER A 230 0.93 14.03 33.22
C SER A 230 1.80 14.38 34.44
N ASP A 231 2.09 13.39 35.27
CA ASP A 231 3.01 13.50 36.40
C ASP A 231 4.46 13.50 35.92
N LYS A 232 5.17 14.61 36.18
CA LYS A 232 6.58 14.77 35.78
C LYS A 232 7.54 13.94 36.64
N ASP A 233 7.13 13.57 37.85
CA ASP A 233 7.93 12.75 38.76
C ASP A 233 7.84 11.25 38.40
N ASN A 234 6.89 10.87 37.54
CA ASN A 234 6.76 9.53 36.97
C ASN A 234 6.89 9.58 35.44
N PRO A 235 8.10 9.80 34.90
CA PRO A 235 8.28 9.98 33.47
C PRO A 235 7.98 8.68 32.70
N GLY A 236 6.93 8.70 31.88
CA GLY A 236 6.61 7.59 30.98
C GLY A 236 7.81 7.17 30.14
N TYR A 237 7.91 5.88 29.85
CA TYR A 237 9.01 5.21 29.17
C TYR A 237 10.38 5.47 29.80
N GLY A 238 10.43 5.68 31.12
CA GLY A 238 11.66 6.04 31.84
C GLY A 238 12.31 7.33 31.29
N GLY A 239 11.49 8.27 30.78
CA GLY A 239 11.96 9.55 30.24
C GLY A 239 12.38 9.53 28.76
N ARG A 240 12.26 8.39 28.07
CA ARG A 240 12.64 8.27 26.64
C ARG A 240 11.63 8.88 25.66
N GLN A 241 10.45 9.25 26.14
CA GLN A 241 9.39 9.94 25.41
C GLN A 241 9.13 9.37 23.99
N ASP A 242 9.54 10.09 22.94
CA ASP A 242 9.30 9.70 21.55
C ASP A 242 9.94 8.36 21.18
N ILE A 243 11.10 8.01 21.73
CA ILE A 243 11.73 6.71 21.48
C ILE A 243 10.93 5.58 22.13
N GLY A 244 10.37 5.83 23.31
CA GLY A 244 9.44 4.90 23.95
C GLY A 244 8.16 4.71 23.13
N ARG A 245 7.56 5.82 22.68
CA ARG A 245 6.38 5.79 21.79
C ARG A 245 6.66 5.01 20.50
N ILE A 246 7.81 5.22 19.86
CA ILE A 246 8.20 4.46 18.66
C ILE A 246 8.24 2.95 18.96
N GLY A 247 8.79 2.54 20.12
CA GLY A 247 8.76 1.15 20.56
C GLY A 247 7.34 0.59 20.69
N THR A 248 6.44 1.34 21.34
CA THR A 248 5.02 0.98 21.45
C THR A 248 4.35 0.86 20.08
N GLN A 249 4.60 1.80 19.16
CA GLN A 249 4.06 1.79 17.80
C GLN A 249 4.54 0.57 17.00
N GLN A 250 5.82 0.21 17.10
CA GLN A 250 6.36 -0.99 16.44
C GLN A 250 5.76 -2.28 17.00
N ALA A 251 5.66 -2.40 18.33
CA ALA A 251 5.01 -3.54 18.98
C ALA A 251 3.53 -3.67 18.60
N PHE A 252 2.83 -2.53 18.52
CA PHE A 252 1.44 -2.48 18.10
C PHE A 252 1.27 -2.90 16.64
N LEU A 253 2.06 -2.36 15.72
CA LEU A 253 2.03 -2.74 14.30
C LEU A 253 2.35 -4.22 14.08
N LYS A 254 3.29 -4.78 14.85
CA LYS A 254 3.55 -6.23 14.84
C LYS A 254 2.30 -7.02 15.22
N THR A 255 1.60 -6.59 16.27
CA THR A 255 0.36 -7.24 16.74
C THR A 255 -0.76 -7.13 15.70
N VAL A 256 -0.92 -5.97 15.06
CA VAL A 256 -1.86 -5.76 13.96
C VAL A 256 -1.52 -6.67 12.77
N ALA A 257 -0.25 -6.75 12.37
CA ALA A 257 0.18 -7.63 11.28
C ALA A 257 -0.11 -9.11 11.59
N GLN A 258 0.17 -9.57 12.81
CA GLN A 258 -0.18 -10.93 13.27
C GLN A 258 -1.67 -11.21 13.18
N LYS A 259 -2.50 -10.22 13.47
CA LYS A 259 -3.95 -10.35 13.38
C LYS A 259 -4.42 -10.38 11.93
N LEU A 260 -3.94 -9.45 11.09
CA LEU A 260 -4.29 -9.37 9.67
C LEU A 260 -3.93 -10.64 8.89
N MET A 261 -2.78 -11.25 9.19
CA MET A 261 -2.35 -12.49 8.55
C MET A 261 -3.24 -13.71 8.87
N LYS A 262 -4.10 -13.62 9.89
CA LYS A 262 -5.08 -14.67 10.22
C LYS A 262 -6.44 -14.44 9.55
N ILE A 263 -6.63 -13.32 8.86
CA ILE A 263 -7.90 -12.97 8.21
C ILE A 263 -7.92 -13.58 6.80
N GLU A 264 -8.94 -14.38 6.50
CA GLU A 264 -9.04 -15.11 5.23
C GLU A 264 -9.52 -14.25 4.04
N ASN A 265 -10.07 -13.05 4.28
CA ASN A 265 -10.70 -12.22 3.24
C ASN A 265 -9.91 -10.93 2.92
N VAL A 266 -8.82 -11.09 2.16
CA VAL A 266 -7.94 -10.00 1.74
C VAL A 266 -8.63 -8.94 0.85
N PRO A 267 -9.45 -9.29 -0.16
CA PRO A 267 -10.04 -8.27 -1.05
C PRO A 267 -10.98 -7.28 -0.35
N ALA A 268 -11.85 -7.75 0.55
CA ALA A 268 -12.77 -6.88 1.29
C ALA A 268 -12.04 -5.92 2.24
N MET A 269 -10.91 -6.37 2.80
CA MET A 269 -10.03 -5.52 3.61
C MET A 269 -9.38 -4.42 2.76
N ALA A 270 -8.91 -4.75 1.56
CA ALA A 270 -8.22 -3.79 0.70
C ALA A 270 -9.14 -2.66 0.18
N GLU A 271 -10.40 -2.97 -0.15
CA GLU A 271 -11.38 -1.95 -0.54
C GLU A 271 -11.69 -1.00 0.62
N THR A 272 -11.89 -1.54 1.83
CA THR A 272 -12.18 -0.71 3.00
C THR A 272 -10.96 0.08 3.45
N PHE A 273 -9.77 -0.49 3.30
CA PHE A 273 -8.50 0.19 3.54
C PHE A 273 -8.40 1.48 2.72
N LEU A 274 -8.71 1.41 1.42
CA LEU A 274 -8.69 2.58 0.53
C LEU A 274 -9.70 3.68 0.88
N LYS A 275 -10.73 3.38 1.69
CA LYS A 275 -11.66 4.40 2.20
C LYS A 275 -11.04 5.29 3.28
N TYR A 276 -10.09 4.75 4.03
CA TYR A 276 -9.51 5.38 5.22
C TYR A 276 -8.04 5.77 5.04
N VAL A 277 -7.46 5.41 3.90
CA VAL A 277 -6.05 5.58 3.59
C VAL A 277 -5.89 6.34 2.28
N LYS A 278 -4.96 7.30 2.27
CA LYS A 278 -4.51 7.97 1.06
C LYS A 278 -3.21 7.32 0.58
N THR A 279 -3.17 6.90 -0.68
CA THR A 279 -2.02 6.19 -1.27
C THR A 279 -1.99 6.39 -2.79
N ASP A 280 -0.82 6.20 -3.40
CA ASP A 280 -0.63 6.05 -4.84
C ASP A 280 -0.67 4.59 -5.33
N LEU A 281 -0.89 3.62 -4.43
CA LEU A 281 -1.10 2.22 -4.76
C LEU A 281 -2.55 1.95 -5.20
N THR A 282 -2.73 1.23 -6.30
CA THR A 282 -4.06 0.78 -6.72
C THR A 282 -4.56 -0.37 -5.85
N LEU A 283 -5.88 -0.64 -5.85
CA LEU A 283 -6.46 -1.82 -5.20
C LEU A 283 -5.77 -3.12 -5.65
N GLY A 284 -5.45 -3.23 -6.94
CA GLY A 284 -4.72 -4.36 -7.51
C GLY A 284 -3.33 -4.55 -6.91
N ASN A 285 -2.60 -3.44 -6.71
CA ASN A 285 -1.29 -3.45 -6.07
C ASN A 285 -1.37 -3.86 -4.60
N LEU A 286 -2.35 -3.35 -3.86
CA LEU A 286 -2.56 -3.71 -2.46
C LEU A 286 -2.90 -5.20 -2.29
N VAL A 287 -3.77 -5.74 -3.15
CA VAL A 287 -4.09 -7.17 -3.15
C VAL A 287 -2.86 -8.00 -3.51
N TRP A 288 -2.05 -7.56 -4.47
CA TRP A 288 -0.79 -8.23 -4.81
C TRP A 288 0.19 -8.22 -3.62
N LEU A 289 0.43 -7.07 -2.99
CA LEU A 289 1.31 -6.94 -1.81
C LEU A 289 0.83 -7.82 -0.66
N ALA A 290 -0.48 -7.83 -0.39
CA ALA A 290 -1.06 -8.67 0.65
C ALA A 290 -0.88 -10.17 0.37
N ASN A 291 -1.11 -10.61 -0.87
CA ASN A 291 -0.88 -12.01 -1.27
C ASN A 291 0.59 -12.40 -1.13
N GLN A 292 1.51 -11.52 -1.54
CA GLN A 292 2.94 -11.74 -1.35
C GLN A 292 3.27 -11.84 0.15
N ALA A 293 2.85 -10.88 0.98
CA ALA A 293 3.09 -10.88 2.42
C ALA A 293 2.59 -12.16 3.13
N LEU A 294 1.40 -12.65 2.76
CA LEU A 294 0.87 -13.91 3.30
C LEU A 294 1.73 -15.13 2.92
N SER A 295 2.38 -15.09 1.76
CA SER A 295 3.27 -16.17 1.29
C SER A 295 4.67 -16.15 1.89
N MET A 296 5.05 -15.08 2.60
CA MET A 296 6.40 -14.88 3.17
C MET A 296 6.66 -15.65 4.47
N GLY A 297 5.66 -16.34 5.03
CA GLY A 297 5.81 -17.12 6.26
C GLY A 297 5.34 -16.39 7.52
N GLY A 298 4.47 -15.38 7.37
CA GLY A 298 3.84 -14.70 8.50
C GLY A 298 4.70 -13.57 9.08
N THR A 299 4.55 -13.27 10.37
CA THR A 299 5.20 -12.11 10.99
C THR A 299 6.69 -12.25 11.22
N ASP A 300 7.25 -13.45 11.04
CA ASP A 300 8.69 -13.68 11.12
C ASP A 300 9.44 -13.05 9.95
N ALA A 301 8.74 -12.72 8.86
CA ALA A 301 9.27 -11.95 7.74
C ALA A 301 9.37 -10.44 8.04
N ILE A 302 8.76 -9.95 9.13
CA ILE A 302 8.67 -8.53 9.45
C ILE A 302 9.70 -8.15 10.51
N SER A 303 10.63 -7.27 10.14
CA SER A 303 11.60 -6.67 11.07
C SER A 303 11.24 -5.20 11.33
N PHE A 304 11.41 -4.76 12.56
CA PHE A 304 11.22 -3.37 12.95
C PHE A 304 12.53 -2.79 13.48
N ALA A 305 12.85 -1.56 13.09
CA ALA A 305 13.99 -0.81 13.59
C ALA A 305 13.68 0.70 13.65
N THR A 306 14.55 1.45 14.30
CA THR A 306 14.50 2.92 14.33
C THR A 306 15.77 3.46 13.72
N LEU A 307 15.66 4.51 12.92
CA LEU A 307 16.81 5.13 12.26
C LEU A 307 17.89 5.52 13.30
N PRO A 308 19.16 5.08 13.14
CA PRO A 308 20.21 5.29 14.14
C PRO A 308 20.50 6.77 14.42
N GLY A 309 20.50 7.14 15.69
CA GLY A 309 20.78 8.49 16.14
C GLY A 309 20.47 8.68 17.63
N ASP A 310 20.50 9.93 18.08
CA ASP A 310 20.10 10.32 19.43
C ASP A 310 19.24 11.59 19.44
N GLY A 311 18.39 11.71 20.47
CA GLY A 311 17.56 12.89 20.71
C GLY A 311 18.25 13.99 21.53
N ALA A 312 19.57 13.93 21.71
CA ALA A 312 20.32 14.90 22.51
C ALA A 312 20.95 16.00 21.66
N GLY A 313 20.82 15.94 20.33
CA GLY A 313 21.37 16.90 19.39
C GLY A 313 20.79 18.31 19.53
N TRP A 314 21.66 19.30 19.36
CA TRP A 314 21.31 20.72 19.34
C TRP A 314 21.81 21.39 18.08
N TYR A 315 20.94 22.09 17.37
CA TYR A 315 21.30 22.85 16.17
C TYR A 315 20.59 24.19 16.17
N LYS A 316 21.34 25.28 16.00
CA LYS A 316 20.82 26.68 15.98
C LYS A 316 19.83 26.98 17.12
N GLY A 317 20.14 26.52 18.33
CA GLY A 317 19.35 26.80 19.54
C GLY A 317 18.05 25.98 19.68
N LYS A 318 17.88 24.91 18.90
CA LYS A 318 16.74 23.97 19.00
C LYS A 318 17.24 22.54 19.19
N SER A 319 16.45 21.71 19.86
CA SER A 319 16.71 20.29 20.01
C SER A 319 16.27 19.50 18.77
N PHE A 320 17.03 18.46 18.43
CA PHE A 320 16.79 17.58 17.28
C PHE A 320 17.11 16.13 17.63
N TYR A 321 16.55 15.22 16.83
CA TYR A 321 17.11 13.89 16.69
C TYR A 321 18.24 13.94 15.65
N THR A 322 19.47 13.68 16.06
CA THR A 322 20.66 13.73 15.21
C THR A 322 21.09 12.33 14.83
N LEU A 323 21.31 12.12 13.54
CA LEU A 323 21.62 10.81 12.98
C LEU A 323 23.10 10.47 13.13
N TYR A 324 23.40 9.17 13.22
CA TYR A 324 24.75 8.64 13.13
C TYR A 324 25.02 8.19 11.68
N PRO A 325 25.72 8.98 10.84
CA PRO A 325 25.75 8.76 9.40
C PRO A 325 26.23 7.36 8.99
N GLU A 326 27.29 6.85 9.62
CA GLU A 326 27.83 5.52 9.30
C GLU A 326 26.83 4.39 9.62
N GLN A 327 26.15 4.48 10.77
CA GLN A 327 25.13 3.49 11.17
C GLN A 327 23.87 3.62 10.31
N VAL A 328 23.52 4.84 9.88
CA VAL A 328 22.42 5.07 8.95
C VAL A 328 22.75 4.48 7.58
N LEU A 329 23.97 4.64 7.07
CA LEU A 329 24.39 4.01 5.82
C LEU A 329 24.30 2.48 5.90
N GLU A 330 24.82 1.89 6.98
CA GLU A 330 24.74 0.44 7.23
C GLU A 330 23.29 -0.04 7.29
N MET A 331 22.43 0.66 8.03
CA MET A 331 21.00 0.34 8.11
C MET A 331 20.29 0.52 6.76
N THR A 332 20.60 1.57 6.01
CA THR A 332 20.01 1.79 4.69
C THR A 332 20.37 0.63 3.77
N ASN A 333 21.63 0.25 3.65
CA ASN A 333 22.05 -0.86 2.81
C ASN A 333 21.46 -2.21 3.23
N SER A 334 21.41 -2.49 4.54
CA SER A 334 20.91 -3.77 5.05
C SER A 334 19.39 -3.89 5.07
N MET A 335 18.65 -2.82 5.39
CA MET A 335 17.20 -2.86 5.66
C MET A 335 16.35 -2.09 4.66
N LEU A 336 16.87 -1.08 3.96
CA LEU A 336 16.03 -0.17 3.16
C LEU A 336 16.38 -0.15 1.67
N ASN A 337 17.59 -0.53 1.30
CA ASN A 337 18.13 -0.35 -0.05
C ASN A 337 17.44 -1.27 -1.07
N PRO A 338 16.71 -0.70 -2.05
CA PRO A 338 16.06 -1.47 -3.10
C PRO A 338 16.98 -1.82 -4.27
N TYR A 339 18.22 -1.33 -4.29
CA TYR A 339 19.19 -1.59 -5.35
C TYR A 339 19.91 -2.93 -5.17
N ALA A 340 20.41 -3.47 -6.29
CA ALA A 340 21.24 -4.67 -6.32
C ALA A 340 22.63 -4.43 -5.71
N THR A 341 23.09 -3.18 -5.68
CA THR A 341 24.35 -2.74 -5.09
C THR A 341 24.12 -1.77 -3.93
N ASP A 342 25.09 -1.73 -3.01
CA ASP A 342 25.06 -0.80 -1.89
C ASP A 342 25.16 0.66 -2.38
N ILE A 343 24.51 1.56 -1.62
CA ILE A 343 24.75 2.99 -1.70
C ILE A 343 25.99 3.37 -0.89
N THR A 344 26.62 4.48 -1.25
CA THR A 344 27.78 5.05 -0.58
C THR A 344 27.40 6.29 0.24
N ALA A 345 28.30 6.72 1.13
CA ALA A 345 28.04 7.83 2.05
C ALA A 345 27.77 9.16 1.33
N ASP A 346 28.36 9.38 0.16
CA ASP A 346 28.16 10.59 -0.66
C ASP A 346 26.79 10.65 -1.35
N GLU A 347 26.05 9.54 -1.36
CA GLU A 347 24.67 9.48 -1.82
C GLU A 347 23.67 9.86 -0.69
N GLN A 348 24.12 10.02 0.56
CA GLN A 348 23.29 10.45 1.69
C GLN A 348 23.53 11.92 2.03
N ASN A 349 22.44 12.66 2.28
CA ASN A 349 22.50 14.06 2.72
C ASN A 349 22.14 14.21 4.21
N ILE A 350 23.02 13.75 5.09
CA ILE A 350 22.83 13.81 6.55
C ILE A 350 23.61 15.00 7.12
N LEU A 351 22.88 15.94 7.72
CA LEU A 351 23.49 17.05 8.46
C LEU A 351 23.86 16.61 9.88
N VAL A 352 25.15 16.67 10.20
CA VAL A 352 25.67 16.47 11.55
C VAL A 352 25.97 17.85 12.16
N PRO A 353 25.35 18.23 13.29
CA PRO A 353 25.47 19.57 13.86
C PRO A 353 26.74 19.85 14.66
#